data_AF-A0A1J0TMI1-F1
#
_entry.id   AF-A0A1J0TMI1-F1
#
_cell.length_a   1.000
_cell.length_b   1.000
_cell.length_c   1.000
_cell.angle_alpha   90.00
_cell.angle_beta   90.00
_cell.angle_gamma   90.00
#
_symmetry.space_group_name_H-M   'P 1'
#
loop_
_entity.id
_entity.type
_entity.pdbx_description
1 polymer ?
#
loop_
_entity_poly.entity_id
_entity_poly.type
_entity_poly.pdbx_seq_one_letter_code
_entity_poly.pdbx_strand_id
1 'polypeptide(L)'
;MADGEPVELFVGADGAFTAEPGRDAEVLCADGWILPGLVDAHCHVGLRFGGGAEDEEGLLAQAVTERDAGVLLLRDAGSPVDTRALDQRADLSRIIRAGRHIALPSAR
;
A
#
# COMPACT_ATOMS: atom_id res chain seq x y z
N MET A 1 -19.12 -11.03 -6.54
CA MET A 1 -18.09 -10.68 -7.53
C MET A 1 -18.79 -9.94 -8.65
N ALA A 2 -18.12 -9.02 -9.35
CA ALA A 2 -18.71 -8.38 -10.52
C ALA A 2 -19.22 -9.48 -11.45
N ASP A 3 -20.48 -9.38 -11.85
CA ASP A 3 -21.17 -10.31 -12.74
C ASP A 3 -20.65 -10.26 -14.19
N GLY A 4 -19.65 -9.42 -14.44
CA GLY A 4 -19.02 -9.22 -15.75
C GLY A 4 -19.61 -8.05 -16.52
N GLU A 5 -20.67 -7.42 -16.00
CA GLU A 5 -21.25 -6.24 -16.62
C GLU A 5 -20.37 -4.99 -16.37
N PRO A 6 -20.23 -4.11 -17.37
CA PRO A 6 -19.55 -2.84 -17.19
C PRO A 6 -20.21 -2.00 -16.08
N VAL A 7 -19.38 -1.35 -15.28
CA VAL A 7 -19.82 -0.39 -14.26
C VAL A 7 -19.14 0.95 -14.48
N GLU A 8 -19.84 2.03 -14.16
CA GLU A 8 -19.26 3.36 -14.03
C GLU A 8 -19.00 3.65 -12.55
N LEU A 9 -17.80 4.15 -12.25
CA LEU A 9 -17.39 4.49 -10.90
C LEU A 9 -17.00 5.98 -10.85
N PHE A 10 -17.43 6.66 -9.80
CA PHE A 10 -17.13 8.07 -9.56
C PHE A 10 -16.38 8.22 -8.24
N VAL A 11 -15.37 9.09 -8.23
CA VAL A 11 -14.58 9.40 -7.02
C VAL A 11 -14.77 10.88 -6.68
N GLY A 12 -15.15 11.15 -5.44
CA GLY A 12 -15.33 12.48 -4.91
C GLY A 12 -14.00 13.18 -4.61
N ALA A 13 -14.07 14.49 -4.32
CA ALA A 13 -12.89 15.29 -3.96
C ALA A 13 -12.20 14.83 -2.66
N ASP A 14 -12.88 14.02 -1.84
CA ASP A 14 -12.35 13.38 -0.62
C ASP A 14 -11.71 12.01 -0.88
N GLY A 15 -11.68 11.55 -2.13
CA GLY A 15 -11.11 10.26 -2.53
C GLY A 15 -12.02 9.06 -2.27
N ALA A 16 -13.27 9.27 -1.86
CA ALA A 16 -14.25 8.19 -1.67
C ALA A 16 -15.09 7.97 -2.92
N PHE A 17 -15.64 6.77 -3.08
CA PHE A 17 -16.61 6.49 -4.14
C PHE A 17 -17.92 7.26 -3.92
N THR A 18 -18.46 7.82 -4.99
CA THR A 18 -19.75 8.54 -5.01
C THR A 18 -20.71 7.90 -6.00
N ALA A 19 -22.01 8.18 -5.84
CA ALA A 19 -23.03 7.66 -6.74
C ALA A 19 -23.08 8.39 -8.09
N GLU A 20 -22.69 9.66 -8.13
CA GLU A 20 -22.78 10.53 -9.29
C GLU A 20 -21.46 11.27 -9.53
N PRO A 21 -21.16 11.66 -10.79
CA PRO A 21 -19.97 12.45 -11.11
C PRO A 21 -20.08 13.89 -10.61
N GLY A 22 -18.93 14.48 -10.28
CA GLY A 22 -18.83 15.93 -10.08
C GLY A 22 -19.02 16.70 -11.40
N ARG A 23 -19.40 17.99 -11.30
CA ARG A 23 -19.63 18.85 -12.48
C ARG A 23 -18.45 18.91 -13.46
N ASP A 24 -17.23 18.85 -12.93
CA ASP A 24 -15.97 18.95 -13.68
C ASP A 24 -15.14 17.67 -13.53
N ALA A 25 -15.79 16.50 -13.47
CA ALA A 25 -15.11 15.23 -13.31
C ALA A 25 -14.19 14.91 -14.49
N GLU A 26 -12.97 14.47 -14.18
CA GLU A 26 -12.00 13.97 -15.16
C GLU A 26 -12.22 12.47 -15.42
N VAL A 27 -12.19 12.06 -16.68
CA VAL A 27 -12.24 10.63 -17.05
C VAL A 27 -10.83 10.04 -16.95
N LEU A 28 -10.60 9.23 -15.92
CA LEU A 28 -9.30 8.56 -15.70
C LEU A 28 -9.14 7.27 -16.51
N CYS A 29 -10.24 6.57 -16.78
CA CYS A 29 -10.28 5.30 -17.50
C CYS A 29 -11.63 5.21 -18.24
N ALA A 30 -11.59 5.18 -19.57
CA ALA A 30 -12.79 5.13 -20.41
C ALA A 30 -13.24 3.68 -20.70
N ASP A 31 -12.28 2.76 -20.81
CA ASP A 31 -12.51 1.32 -20.88
C ASP A 31 -11.37 0.59 -20.16
N GLY A 32 -11.69 -0.55 -19.55
CA GLY A 32 -10.69 -1.38 -18.88
C GLY A 32 -11.19 -2.02 -17.58
N TRP A 33 -10.26 -2.61 -16.86
CA TRP A 33 -10.51 -3.25 -15.57
C TRP A 33 -10.00 -2.36 -14.45
N ILE A 34 -10.87 -2.07 -13.50
CA ILE A 34 -10.50 -1.42 -12.24
C ILE A 34 -10.50 -2.48 -11.15
N LEU A 35 -9.40 -2.59 -10.41
CA LEU A 35 -9.28 -3.47 -9.26
C LEU A 35 -9.23 -2.62 -7.98
N PRO A 36 -9.76 -3.13 -6.85
CA PRO A 36 -9.40 -2.60 -5.55
C PRO A 36 -7.88 -2.60 -5.37
N GLY A 37 -7.36 -1.63 -4.61
CA GLY A 37 -5.96 -1.65 -4.19
C GLY A 37 -5.60 -2.97 -3.53
N LEU A 38 -4.44 -3.51 -3.88
CA LEU A 38 -3.97 -4.78 -3.35
C LEU A 38 -3.61 -4.67 -1.86
N VAL A 39 -3.68 -5.80 -1.17
CA VAL A 39 -3.22 -5.95 0.21
C VAL A 39 -2.06 -6.93 0.21
N ASP A 40 -0.87 -6.48 0.61
CA ASP A 40 0.19 -7.41 0.96
C ASP A 40 0.03 -7.79 2.44
N ALA A 41 -0.31 -9.06 2.67
CA ALA A 41 -0.53 -9.60 4.00
C ALA A 41 0.76 -9.99 4.73
N HIS A 42 1.91 -9.97 4.05
CA HIS A 42 3.18 -10.47 4.57
C HIS A 42 4.38 -9.75 3.96
N CYS A 43 4.53 -8.47 4.29
CA CYS A 43 5.71 -7.69 3.92
C CYS A 43 6.66 -7.47 5.11
N HIS A 44 7.89 -7.04 4.80
CA HIS A 44 8.87 -6.56 5.77
C HIS A 44 9.60 -5.31 5.26
N VAL A 45 8.85 -4.23 5.03
CA VAL A 45 9.41 -2.95 4.57
C VAL A 45 10.50 -2.46 5.54
N GLY A 46 11.61 -2.00 4.97
CA GLY A 46 12.81 -1.57 5.68
C GLY A 46 13.80 -2.69 5.98
N LEU A 47 13.50 -3.97 5.67
CA LEU A 47 14.51 -5.03 5.75
C LEU A 47 15.21 -5.22 4.42
N ARG A 48 16.54 -5.35 4.47
CA ARG A 48 17.37 -5.71 3.33
C ARG A 48 17.24 -7.19 3.00
N PHE A 49 17.30 -7.52 1.72
CA PHE A 49 17.54 -8.90 1.31
C PHE A 49 18.88 -9.40 1.89
N GLY A 50 18.88 -10.57 2.50
CA GLY A 50 20.04 -11.10 3.22
C GLY A 50 20.20 -10.59 4.65
N GLY A 51 19.30 -9.72 5.13
CA GLY A 51 19.22 -9.28 6.51
C GLY A 51 19.82 -7.89 6.77
N GLY A 52 19.43 -7.31 7.91
CA GLY A 52 19.76 -5.93 8.29
C GLY A 52 18.67 -4.94 7.90
N ALA A 53 18.72 -3.76 8.52
CA ALA A 53 17.80 -2.67 8.25
C ALA A 53 18.31 -1.82 7.08
N GLU A 54 17.39 -1.30 6.28
CA GLU A 54 17.63 -0.20 5.36
C GLU A 54 17.88 1.11 6.11
N ASP A 55 18.44 2.09 5.40
CA ASP A 55 18.36 3.49 5.81
C ASP A 55 17.00 4.08 5.40
N GLU A 56 16.78 5.37 5.71
CA GLU A 56 15.52 6.05 5.42
C GLU A 56 15.20 6.07 3.91
N GLU A 57 16.21 6.25 3.07
CA GLU A 57 16.07 6.29 1.62
C GLU A 57 15.66 4.91 1.08
N GLY A 58 16.33 3.84 1.51
CA GLY A 58 16.00 2.47 1.12
C GLY A 58 14.61 2.05 1.61
N LEU A 59 14.25 2.40 2.85
CA LEU A 59 12.92 2.15 3.41
C LEU A 59 11.84 2.85 2.59
N LEU A 60 12.05 4.12 2.22
CA LEU A 60 11.11 4.87 1.37
C LEU A 60 11.01 4.25 -0.03
N ALA A 61 12.13 3.86 -0.64
CA ALA A 61 12.15 3.24 -1.96
C ALA A 61 11.38 1.91 -1.99
N GLN A 62 11.50 1.09 -0.95
CA GLN A 62 10.72 -0.13 -0.81
C GLN A 62 9.21 0.18 -0.70
N ALA A 63 8.81 1.16 0.11
CA ALA A 63 7.41 1.55 0.24
C ALA A 63 6.81 2.11 -1.07
N VAL A 64 7.60 2.86 -1.84
CA VAL A 64 7.21 3.35 -3.17
C VAL A 64 7.02 2.19 -4.14
N THR A 65 7.90 1.19 -4.11
CA THR A 65 7.80 0.00 -4.96
C THR A 65 6.49 -0.76 -4.72
N GLU A 66 6.10 -0.97 -3.45
CA GLU A 66 4.82 -1.60 -3.10
C GLU A 66 3.61 -0.80 -3.63
N ARG A 67 3.61 0.53 -3.43
CA ARG A 67 2.56 1.41 -3.94
C ARG A 67 2.45 1.33 -5.46
N ASP A 68 3.57 1.39 -6.16
CA ASP A 68 3.61 1.39 -7.63
C ASP A 68 3.21 0.04 -8.21
N ALA A 69 3.36 -1.04 -7.44
CA ALA A 69 2.78 -2.35 -7.74
C ALA A 69 1.26 -2.44 -7.47
N GLY A 70 0.64 -1.37 -6.98
CA GLY A 70 -0.80 -1.30 -6.67
C GLY A 70 -1.17 -1.78 -5.27
N VAL A 71 -0.19 -2.02 -4.38
CA VAL A 71 -0.44 -2.42 -2.99
C VAL A 71 -0.75 -1.18 -2.17
N LEU A 72 -2.01 -1.01 -1.77
CA LEU A 72 -2.46 0.18 -1.02
C LEU A 72 -2.59 -0.06 0.48
N LEU A 73 -2.47 -1.31 0.92
CA LEU A 73 -2.41 -1.69 2.33
C LEU A 73 -1.34 -2.76 2.55
N LEU A 74 -0.42 -2.46 3.47
CA LEU A 74 0.65 -3.34 3.88
C LEU A 74 0.37 -3.86 5.29
N ARG A 75 0.36 -5.18 5.47
CA ARG A 75 0.50 -5.79 6.78
C ARG A 75 1.95 -6.21 6.96
N ASP A 76 2.67 -5.42 7.73
CA ASP A 76 4.00 -5.79 8.17
C ASP A 76 3.89 -6.98 9.13
N ALA A 77 4.48 -8.12 8.77
CA ALA A 77 4.38 -9.37 9.53
C ALA A 77 5.27 -9.39 10.79
N GLY A 78 5.90 -8.27 11.13
CA GLY A 78 6.60 -8.04 12.37
C GLY A 78 8.05 -7.64 12.14
N SER A 79 8.35 -6.67 11.28
CA SER A 79 9.70 -6.16 11.06
C SER A 79 10.30 -5.56 12.35
N PRO A 80 11.60 -5.76 12.63
CA PRO A 80 12.30 -5.03 13.70
C PRO A 80 12.59 -3.56 13.33
N VAL A 81 12.31 -3.15 12.09
CA VAL A 81 12.56 -1.79 11.59
C VAL A 81 11.37 -0.89 11.88
N ASP A 82 11.63 0.30 12.43
CA ASP A 82 10.58 1.27 12.70
C ASP A 82 10.16 2.00 11.43
N THR A 83 9.00 1.64 10.90
CA THR A 83 8.43 2.26 9.69
C THR A 83 7.47 3.42 9.99
N ARG A 84 7.31 3.87 11.25
CA ARG A 84 6.31 4.90 11.64
C ARG A 84 6.51 6.24 10.96
N ALA A 85 7.72 6.56 10.51
CA ALA A 85 7.98 7.76 9.72
C ALA A 85 7.12 7.82 8.44
N LEU A 86 6.69 6.67 7.92
CA LEU A 86 5.83 6.59 6.73
C LEU A 86 4.34 6.84 7.02
N ASP A 87 3.88 6.76 8.27
CA ASP A 87 2.44 6.81 8.59
C ASP A 87 1.78 8.16 8.22
N GLN A 88 2.57 9.23 8.10
CA GLN A 88 2.09 10.57 7.75
C GLN A 88 2.13 10.87 6.24
N ARG A 89 2.58 9.90 5.42
CA ARG A 89 2.71 10.07 3.97
C ARG A 89 1.42 9.64 3.27
N ALA A 90 0.62 10.61 2.85
CA ALA A 90 -0.62 10.38 2.11
C ALA A 90 -0.38 9.76 0.71
N ASP A 91 0.84 9.87 0.18
CA ASP A 91 1.24 9.35 -1.12
C ASP A 91 1.81 7.91 -1.08
N LEU A 92 1.76 7.24 0.09
CA LEU A 92 2.25 5.89 0.29
C LEU A 92 1.15 4.95 0.83
N SER A 93 1.39 3.65 0.68
CA SER A 93 0.52 2.60 1.21
C SER A 93 0.43 2.68 2.73
N ARG A 94 -0.77 2.47 3.27
CA ARG A 94 -0.95 2.41 4.73
C ARG A 94 -0.27 1.15 5.28
N ILE A 95 0.41 1.27 6.42
CA ILE A 95 1.07 0.13 7.09
C ILE A 95 0.32 -0.24 8.37
N ILE A 96 -0.10 -1.49 8.48
CA ILE A 96 -0.57 -2.13 9.71
C ILE A 96 0.55 -3.04 10.21
N ARG A 97 1.11 -2.71 11.37
CA ARG A 97 2.21 -3.46 11.96
C ARG A 97 1.67 -4.60 12.81
N ALA A 98 2.10 -5.83 12.53
CA ALA A 98 1.90 -6.93 13.45
C ALA A 98 2.67 -6.66 14.77
N GLY A 99 2.34 -7.44 15.80
CA GLY A 99 3.01 -7.33 17.11
C GLY A 99 4.53 -7.53 17.02
N ARG A 100 5.21 -7.34 18.15
CA ARG A 100 6.68 -7.38 18.26
C ARG A 100 7.27 -8.63 17.58
N HIS A 101 8.30 -8.44 16.75
CA HIS A 101 9.14 -9.52 16.23
C HIS A 101 9.65 -10.38 17.41
N ILE A 102 9.30 -11.66 17.44
CA ILE A 102 9.68 -12.58 18.53
C ILE A 102 10.78 -13.57 18.14
N ALA A 103 11.15 -13.65 16.85
CA ALA A 103 12.28 -14.49 16.46
C ALA A 103 13.59 -13.85 16.96
N LEU A 104 14.44 -14.68 17.56
CA LEU A 104 15.77 -14.26 17.98
C LEU A 104 16.64 -14.05 16.73
N PRO A 105 17.57 -13.07 16.73
CA PRO A 105 18.61 -13.02 15.70
C PRO A 105 19.29 -14.38 15.61
N SER A 106 19.48 -14.91 14.41
CA SER A 106 20.33 -16.08 14.24
C SER A 106 21.72 -15.73 14.75
N ALA A 107 22.16 -16.42 15.80
CA ALA A 107 23.50 -16.28 16.32
C ALA A 107 24.50 -16.59 15.20
N ARG A 108 25.46 -15.69 14.98
CA ARG A 108 26.68 -16.00 14.23
C ARG A 108 27.64 -16.76 15.13
#